data_AF-A0A2H3IB33-F1
#
_entry.id   AF-A0A2H3IB33-F1
#
_cell.length_a   1.000
_cell.length_b   1.000
_cell.length_c   1.000
_cell.angle_alpha   90.00
_cell.angle_beta   90.00
_cell.angle_gamma   90.00
#
_symmetry.space_group_name_H-M   'P 1'
#
loop_
_entity.id
_entity.type
_entity.pdbx_description
1 polymer ?
#
loop_
_entity_poly.entity_id
_entity_poly.type
_entity_poly.pdbx_seq_one_letter_code
_entity_poly.pdbx_strand_id
1 'polypeptide(L)'
;MRPADYIGKSHSYIRTKENEAGRKNPFLLIDERATTDCAVWYVGNFATENELEDDGTGYAAPSTDALHEVLVKASMVAWMHVDTERFVPPAEQLLHSVFKKYNAPGQEWPEIAGAEEEAQAEKDEELCISFHARSGSCVPEPGDYEERVDEMVNKMGVPTSQVVRRLKPEIAAKHGVMSEWTPISPSVSEYKCDDGTVKKFPPGSIWLDVVFDLKFDWPEYTWPEGSL
;
A
#
# COMPACT_ATOMS: atom_id res chain seq x y z
N MET A 1 -0.37 -23.32 -14.96
CA MET A 1 -0.40 -23.29 -16.45
C MET A 1 -1.41 -22.24 -16.88
N ARG A 2 -0.98 -21.26 -17.67
CA ARG A 2 -1.84 -20.21 -18.25
C ARG A 2 -2.81 -20.85 -19.26
N PRO A 3 -4.13 -20.60 -19.19
CA PRO A 3 -5.06 -21.02 -20.24
C PRO A 3 -4.68 -20.39 -21.58
N ALA A 4 -4.65 -21.19 -22.65
CA ALA A 4 -4.22 -20.77 -23.99
C ALA A 4 -5.16 -19.72 -24.63
N ASP A 5 -6.32 -19.47 -24.03
CA ASP A 5 -7.39 -18.62 -24.53
C ASP A 5 -7.34 -17.17 -24.01
N TYR A 6 -6.36 -16.78 -23.18
CA TYR A 6 -6.28 -15.44 -22.58
C TYR A 6 -5.78 -14.36 -23.53
N ILE A 7 -5.02 -14.71 -24.57
CA ILE A 7 -4.45 -13.73 -25.50
C ILE A 7 -5.58 -13.00 -26.26
N GLY A 8 -5.54 -11.67 -26.23
CA GLY A 8 -6.53 -10.81 -26.88
C GLY A 8 -7.90 -10.78 -26.19
N LYS A 9 -8.01 -11.27 -24.95
CA LYS A 9 -9.24 -11.20 -24.15
C LYS A 9 -9.24 -9.97 -23.25
N SER A 10 -10.45 -9.54 -22.89
CA SER A 10 -10.62 -8.48 -21.88
C SER A 10 -10.18 -8.96 -20.50
N HIS A 11 -9.78 -8.02 -19.64
CA HIS A 11 -9.42 -8.33 -18.25
C HIS A 11 -10.59 -8.95 -17.48
N SER A 12 -11.83 -8.51 -17.76
CA SER A 12 -13.05 -9.11 -17.20
C SER A 12 -13.22 -10.58 -17.57
N TYR A 13 -12.95 -10.95 -18.83
CA TYR A 13 -13.00 -12.35 -19.26
C TYR A 13 -11.98 -13.19 -18.49
N ILE A 14 -10.74 -12.69 -18.41
CA ILE A 14 -9.65 -13.37 -17.73
C ILE A 14 -9.96 -13.54 -16.23
N ARG A 15 -10.42 -12.47 -15.55
CA ARG A 15 -10.85 -12.52 -14.15
C ARG A 15 -11.94 -13.55 -13.91
N THR A 16 -12.93 -13.64 -14.81
CA THR A 16 -13.98 -14.66 -14.73
C THR A 16 -13.41 -16.07 -14.83
N LYS A 17 -12.47 -16.32 -15.74
CA LYS A 17 -11.79 -17.62 -15.86
C LYS A 17 -10.91 -17.98 -14.66
N GLU A 18 -10.23 -17.00 -14.09
CA GLU A 18 -9.49 -17.18 -12.84
C GLU A 18 -10.43 -17.51 -11.67
N ASN A 19 -11.61 -16.87 -11.59
CA ASN A 19 -12.64 -17.16 -10.61
C ASN A 19 -13.24 -18.57 -10.76
N GLU A 20 -13.61 -18.96 -11.99
CA GLU A 20 -14.11 -20.32 -12.31
C GLU A 20 -13.08 -21.39 -11.92
N ALA A 21 -11.79 -21.09 -12.02
CA ALA A 21 -10.70 -21.97 -11.62
C ALA A 21 -10.31 -21.85 -10.14
N GLY A 22 -11.07 -21.11 -9.33
CA GLY A 22 -10.89 -20.98 -7.88
C GLY A 22 -9.74 -20.07 -7.43
N ARG A 23 -9.09 -19.35 -8.35
CA ARG A 23 -7.94 -18.48 -8.05
C ARG A 23 -8.42 -17.08 -7.71
N LYS A 24 -8.82 -16.83 -6.46
CA LYS A 24 -9.49 -15.57 -6.06
C LYS A 24 -8.57 -14.37 -5.77
N ASN A 25 -7.26 -14.58 -5.74
CA ASN A 25 -6.31 -13.51 -5.45
C ASN A 25 -6.18 -12.55 -6.65
N PRO A 26 -5.75 -11.30 -6.41
CA PRO A 26 -5.36 -10.38 -7.47
C PRO A 26 -4.23 -10.96 -8.33
N PHE A 27 -4.14 -10.51 -9.58
CA PHE A 27 -3.09 -10.93 -10.51
C PHE A 27 -2.67 -9.80 -11.44
N LEU A 28 -1.54 -9.99 -12.12
CA LEU A 28 -0.98 -9.01 -13.05
C LEU A 28 -1.25 -9.40 -14.50
N LEU A 29 -1.58 -8.41 -15.33
CA LEU A 29 -1.63 -8.56 -16.78
C LEU A 29 -0.67 -7.58 -17.46
N ILE A 30 -0.08 -8.04 -18.56
CA ILE A 30 0.74 -7.23 -19.46
C ILE A 30 -0.02 -7.19 -20.79
N ASP A 31 -0.39 -5.99 -21.23
CA ASP A 31 -0.92 -5.70 -22.55
C ASP A 31 0.04 -4.77 -23.33
N GLU A 32 -0.39 -4.26 -24.49
CA GLU A 32 0.45 -3.37 -25.30
C GLU A 32 0.80 -2.06 -24.57
N ARG A 33 -0.12 -1.52 -23.74
CA ARG A 33 0.13 -0.30 -22.94
C ARG A 33 1.11 -0.55 -21.80
N ALA A 34 1.00 -1.70 -21.14
CA ALA A 34 1.95 -2.14 -20.12
C ALA A 34 3.40 -2.13 -20.64
N THR A 35 3.61 -2.50 -21.91
CA THR A 35 4.95 -2.51 -22.51
C THR A 35 5.51 -1.14 -22.90
N THR A 36 4.66 -0.16 -23.21
CA THR A 36 5.11 1.20 -23.55
C THR A 36 5.36 2.06 -22.31
N ASP A 37 4.61 1.79 -21.24
CA ASP A 37 4.53 2.69 -20.08
C ASP A 37 5.31 2.15 -18.87
N CYS A 38 6.12 1.10 -19.06
CA CYS A 38 6.78 0.35 -17.98
C CYS A 38 5.81 -0.02 -16.85
N ALA A 39 4.60 -0.41 -17.21
CA ALA A 39 3.48 -0.63 -16.31
C ALA A 39 2.94 -2.06 -16.42
N VAL A 40 2.07 -2.44 -15.50
CA VAL A 40 1.28 -3.67 -15.52
C VAL A 40 -0.11 -3.37 -14.99
N TRP A 41 -1.11 -4.10 -15.48
CA TRP A 41 -2.44 -4.05 -14.91
C TRP A 41 -2.48 -4.89 -13.64
N TYR A 42 -2.76 -4.25 -12.52
CA TYR A 42 -3.16 -4.93 -11.29
C TYR A 42 -4.66 -5.21 -11.35
N VAL A 43 -5.02 -6.48 -11.52
CA VAL A 43 -6.41 -6.93 -11.64
C VAL A 43 -6.88 -7.53 -10.32
N GLY A 44 -7.83 -6.85 -9.69
CA GLY A 44 -8.45 -7.25 -8.44
C GLY A 44 -9.68 -8.12 -8.66
N ASN A 45 -10.75 -7.81 -7.94
CA ASN A 45 -12.03 -8.51 -7.98
C ASN A 45 -13.11 -7.68 -8.70
N PHE A 46 -14.21 -8.34 -9.04
CA PHE A 46 -15.43 -7.63 -9.41
C PHE A 46 -16.02 -6.93 -8.19
N ALA A 47 -16.72 -5.82 -8.43
CA ALA A 47 -17.43 -5.09 -7.40
C ALA A 47 -18.49 -5.97 -6.71
N THR A 48 -18.62 -5.78 -5.41
CA THR A 48 -19.60 -6.43 -4.55
C THR A 48 -20.87 -5.58 -4.41
N GLU A 49 -21.96 -6.16 -3.90
CA GLU A 49 -23.23 -5.43 -3.69
C GLU A 49 -23.06 -4.20 -2.78
N ASN A 50 -22.18 -4.29 -1.79
CA ASN A 50 -21.89 -3.18 -0.87
C ASN A 50 -21.24 -1.98 -1.58
N GLU A 51 -20.62 -2.20 -2.73
CA GLU A 51 -19.96 -1.15 -3.49
C GLU A 51 -20.91 -0.47 -4.46
N LEU A 52 -22.18 -0.90 -4.58
CA LEU A 52 -23.18 -0.22 -5.40
C LEU A 52 -23.80 0.98 -4.70
N GLU A 53 -23.71 1.04 -3.38
CA GLU A 53 -24.28 2.11 -2.57
C GLU A 53 -23.37 3.34 -2.62
N ASP A 54 -23.93 4.48 -3.04
CA ASP A 54 -23.24 5.76 -2.94
C ASP A 54 -23.34 6.29 -1.51
N ASP A 55 -22.24 6.21 -0.78
CA ASP A 55 -22.07 6.77 0.57
C ASP A 55 -21.75 8.28 0.55
N GLY A 56 -21.87 8.93 -0.62
CA GLY A 56 -21.56 10.35 -0.82
C GLY A 56 -20.07 10.61 -1.10
N THR A 57 -19.26 9.56 -1.23
CA THR A 57 -17.85 9.67 -1.63
C THR A 57 -17.66 9.67 -3.16
N GLY A 58 -18.71 9.30 -3.91
CA GLY A 58 -18.65 9.23 -5.38
C GLY A 58 -17.88 8.00 -5.91
N TYR A 59 -17.62 7.00 -5.07
CA TYR A 59 -16.91 5.76 -5.43
C TYR A 59 -17.83 4.56 -5.71
N ALA A 60 -19.15 4.73 -5.73
CA ALA A 60 -20.06 3.64 -6.03
C ALA A 60 -19.80 3.00 -7.41
N ALA A 61 -19.69 1.68 -7.42
CA ALA A 61 -19.56 0.89 -8.62
C ALA A 61 -20.89 0.91 -9.41
N PRO A 62 -20.81 1.00 -10.75
CA PRO A 62 -22.02 1.07 -11.59
C PRO A 62 -22.79 -0.26 -11.66
N SER A 63 -22.13 -1.38 -11.37
CA SER A 63 -22.72 -2.71 -11.27
C SER A 63 -21.72 -3.68 -10.62
N THR A 64 -22.19 -4.87 -10.26
CA THR A 64 -21.32 -5.99 -9.82
C THR A 64 -20.48 -6.59 -10.95
N ASP A 65 -20.71 -6.19 -12.20
CA ASP A 65 -19.85 -6.55 -13.34
C ASP A 65 -18.65 -5.60 -13.50
N ALA A 66 -18.59 -4.54 -12.68
CA ALA A 66 -17.46 -3.61 -12.67
C ALA A 66 -16.21 -4.32 -12.14
N LEU A 67 -15.14 -4.35 -12.95
CA LEU A 67 -13.87 -4.95 -12.57
C LEU A 67 -12.92 -3.92 -11.98
N HIS A 68 -12.47 -4.15 -10.75
CA HIS A 68 -11.40 -3.37 -10.14
C HIS A 68 -10.07 -3.70 -10.80
N GLU A 69 -9.56 -2.73 -11.56
CA GLU A 69 -8.30 -2.82 -12.28
C GLU A 69 -7.60 -1.47 -12.27
N VAL A 70 -6.28 -1.51 -12.11
CA VAL A 70 -5.43 -0.32 -12.07
C VAL A 70 -4.22 -0.55 -12.95
N LEU A 71 -3.90 0.41 -13.82
CA LEU A 71 -2.62 0.39 -14.51
C LEU A 71 -1.58 1.00 -13.57
N VAL A 72 -0.63 0.18 -13.15
CA VAL A 72 0.37 0.50 -12.12
C VAL A 72 1.75 0.36 -12.75
N LYS A 73 2.67 1.26 -12.44
CA LYS A 73 4.07 1.07 -12.85
C LYS A 73 4.61 -0.26 -12.32
N ALA A 74 5.41 -0.96 -13.12
CA ALA A 74 5.94 -2.27 -12.74
C ALA A 74 6.76 -2.20 -11.45
N SER A 75 7.49 -1.09 -11.25
CA SER A 75 8.21 -0.78 -10.00
C SER A 75 7.28 -0.67 -8.80
N MET A 76 6.00 -0.29 -8.99
CA MET A 76 5.06 0.01 -7.91
C MET A 76 4.07 -1.10 -7.54
N VAL A 77 4.19 -2.27 -8.16
CA VAL A 77 3.25 -3.38 -7.98
C VAL A 77 3.17 -3.86 -6.54
N ALA A 78 4.32 -4.03 -5.88
CA ALA A 78 4.37 -4.51 -4.50
C ALA A 78 3.63 -3.53 -3.56
N TRP A 79 3.73 -2.22 -3.81
CA TRP A 79 3.03 -1.19 -3.03
C TRP A 79 1.53 -1.19 -3.27
N MET A 80 1.10 -1.32 -4.53
CA MET A 80 -0.32 -1.43 -4.86
C MET A 80 -0.97 -2.64 -4.17
N HIS A 81 -0.25 -3.76 -4.09
CA HIS A 81 -0.76 -4.95 -3.43
C HIS A 81 -1.05 -4.70 -1.94
N VAL A 82 -0.13 -4.06 -1.22
CA VAL A 82 -0.33 -3.70 0.20
C VAL A 82 -1.49 -2.74 0.40
N ASP A 83 -1.60 -1.70 -0.43
CA ASP A 83 -2.65 -0.70 -0.29
C ASP A 83 -4.04 -1.29 -0.57
N THR A 84 -4.14 -2.14 -1.60
CA THR A 84 -5.40 -2.83 -1.96
C THR A 84 -5.82 -3.90 -0.95
N GLU A 85 -4.87 -4.64 -0.33
CA GLU A 85 -5.21 -5.61 0.72
C GLU A 85 -5.66 -4.94 2.02
N ARG A 86 -5.12 -3.75 2.34
CA ARG A 86 -5.44 -3.04 3.60
C ARG A 86 -6.70 -2.18 3.52
N PHE A 87 -7.44 -2.21 2.41
CA PHE A 87 -8.62 -1.35 2.17
C PHE A 87 -8.34 0.13 2.40
N VAL A 88 -7.09 0.56 2.18
CA VAL A 88 -6.78 1.98 2.17
C VAL A 88 -7.21 2.46 0.78
N PRO A 89 -8.21 3.36 0.66
CA PRO A 89 -8.52 3.94 -0.63
C PRO A 89 -7.20 4.50 -1.14
N PRO A 90 -6.79 4.11 -2.35
CA PRO A 90 -5.45 4.37 -2.78
C PRO A 90 -5.30 5.89 -2.80
N ALA A 91 -4.43 6.36 -1.90
CA ALA A 91 -4.39 7.76 -1.49
C ALA A 91 -4.09 8.66 -2.70
N GLU A 92 -4.15 9.98 -2.54
CA GLU A 92 -3.72 10.97 -3.55
C GLU A 92 -2.36 10.66 -4.21
N GLN A 93 -1.57 9.74 -3.63
CA GLN A 93 -0.39 9.05 -4.15
C GLN A 93 -0.61 8.26 -5.47
N LEU A 94 -1.85 8.08 -5.94
CA LEU A 94 -2.19 7.59 -7.29
C LEU A 94 -2.11 8.64 -8.39
N LEU A 95 -1.57 9.83 -8.14
CA LEU A 95 -1.32 10.81 -9.21
C LEU A 95 -0.49 10.24 -10.39
N HIS A 96 0.17 9.07 -10.20
CA HIS A 96 0.92 8.35 -11.23
C HIS A 96 0.38 6.94 -11.57
N SER A 97 -0.80 6.54 -11.09
CA SER A 97 -1.44 5.28 -11.49
C SER A 97 -2.84 5.55 -11.99
N VAL A 98 -3.18 4.99 -13.15
CA VAL A 98 -4.50 5.28 -13.73
C VAL A 98 -5.52 4.31 -13.16
N PHE A 99 -6.23 4.80 -12.15
CA PHE A 99 -7.47 4.17 -11.71
C PHE A 99 -8.49 4.33 -12.82
N LYS A 100 -9.17 3.24 -13.18
CA LYS A 100 -10.38 3.35 -13.98
C LYS A 100 -11.46 4.00 -13.10
N LYS A 101 -11.53 5.34 -13.10
CA LYS A 101 -12.64 6.06 -12.49
C LYS A 101 -13.91 5.68 -13.26
N TYR A 102 -14.75 4.85 -12.65
CA TYR A 102 -16.03 4.45 -13.22
C TYR A 102 -16.94 5.63 -13.58
N ASN A 103 -16.71 6.81 -12.97
CA ASN A 103 -17.58 7.99 -13.06
C ASN A 103 -17.09 9.14 -13.96
N ALA A 104 -16.04 8.96 -14.77
CA ALA A 104 -15.60 10.03 -15.70
C ALA A 104 -15.47 9.54 -17.15
N PRO A 105 -16.58 9.19 -17.83
CA PRO A 105 -16.56 9.02 -19.27
C PRO A 105 -16.11 10.33 -19.93
N GLY A 106 -14.90 10.35 -20.50
CA GLY A 106 -14.32 11.50 -21.18
C GLY A 106 -13.19 12.22 -20.44
N GLN A 107 -12.76 11.77 -19.26
CA GLN A 107 -11.47 12.21 -18.72
C GLN A 107 -10.35 11.52 -19.50
N GLU A 108 -9.48 12.31 -20.13
CA GLU A 108 -8.23 11.79 -20.68
C GLU A 108 -7.42 11.15 -19.55
N TRP A 109 -6.83 10.00 -19.84
CA TRP A 109 -5.96 9.29 -18.89
C TRP A 109 -4.81 10.25 -18.56
N PRO A 110 -4.45 10.46 -17.28
CA PRO A 110 -3.19 11.15 -16.99
C PRO A 110 -2.07 10.35 -17.68
N GLU A 111 -1.23 11.05 -18.43
CA GLU A 111 -0.06 10.43 -19.03
C GLU A 111 0.79 9.85 -17.90
N ILE A 112 1.13 8.56 -18.01
CA ILE A 112 2.04 7.94 -17.08
C ILE A 112 3.41 8.58 -17.36
N ALA A 113 3.96 9.26 -16.34
CA ALA A 113 5.28 9.87 -16.42
C ALA A 113 6.29 8.85 -16.98
N GLY A 114 7.02 9.24 -18.02
CA GLY A 114 8.00 8.35 -18.67
C GLY A 114 9.17 8.00 -17.75
N ALA A 115 9.97 7.00 -18.13
CA ALA A 115 11.11 6.53 -17.32
C ALA A 115 12.14 7.66 -17.01
N GLU A 116 12.32 8.63 -17.91
CA GLU A 116 13.22 9.77 -17.71
C GLU A 116 12.65 10.79 -16.70
N GLU A 117 11.33 11.00 -16.72
CA GLU A 117 10.64 11.90 -15.80
C GLU A 117 10.67 11.33 -14.37
N GLU A 118 10.57 10.00 -14.21
CA GLU A 118 10.77 9.34 -12.93
C GLU A 118 12.20 9.45 -12.42
N ALA A 119 13.18 9.13 -13.26
CA ALA A 119 14.58 9.21 -12.86
C ALA A 119 14.94 10.63 -12.40
N GLN A 120 14.34 11.65 -13.01
CA GLN A 120 14.51 13.03 -12.62
C GLN A 120 13.77 13.37 -11.33
N ALA A 121 12.51 12.96 -11.17
CA ALA A 121 11.74 13.21 -9.96
C ALA A 121 12.22 12.42 -8.73
N GLU A 122 12.82 11.23 -8.93
CA GLU A 122 13.54 10.48 -7.90
C GLU A 122 14.80 11.22 -7.49
N LYS A 123 15.58 11.70 -8.46
CA LYS A 123 16.78 12.50 -8.22
C LYS A 123 16.48 13.83 -7.52
N ASP A 124 15.34 14.44 -7.82
CA ASP A 124 14.91 15.71 -7.25
C ASP A 124 14.16 15.53 -5.90
N GLU A 125 13.97 14.28 -5.45
CA GLU A 125 13.18 13.93 -4.27
C GLU A 125 11.72 14.48 -4.32
N GLU A 126 11.24 14.90 -5.50
CA GLU A 126 9.92 15.52 -5.71
C GLU A 126 8.79 14.48 -5.79
N LEU A 127 9.07 13.30 -6.33
CA LEU A 127 8.17 12.14 -6.26
C LEU A 127 8.01 11.64 -4.81
N CYS A 128 8.83 12.17 -3.90
CA CYS A 128 9.18 11.55 -2.64
C CYS A 128 8.37 12.12 -1.45
N ILE A 129 7.83 13.35 -1.48
CA ILE A 129 7.26 13.98 -0.26
C ILE A 129 6.04 13.22 0.31
N SER A 130 5.21 12.59 -0.52
CA SER A 130 4.11 11.71 -0.05
C SER A 130 4.53 10.24 0.10
N PHE A 131 5.61 9.83 -0.57
CA PHE A 131 6.32 8.54 -0.43
C PHE A 131 7.01 8.40 0.93
N HIS A 132 7.54 9.50 1.48
CA HIS A 132 8.17 9.61 2.80
C HIS A 132 7.17 9.46 3.97
N ALA A 133 5.87 9.42 3.71
CA ALA A 133 4.83 9.34 4.74
C ALA A 133 4.38 7.91 5.08
N ARG A 134 5.05 6.86 4.58
CA ARG A 134 4.62 5.47 4.84
C ARG A 134 5.09 5.00 6.21
N SER A 135 4.15 5.08 7.15
CA SER A 135 4.24 4.45 8.46
C SER A 135 4.15 2.92 8.33
N GLY A 136 5.22 2.23 8.72
CA GLY A 136 5.14 0.87 9.22
C GLY A 136 4.69 0.88 10.68
N SER A 137 4.46 -0.32 11.24
CA SER A 137 4.27 -0.47 12.68
C SER A 137 5.18 -1.60 13.17
N CYS A 138 5.78 -1.41 14.34
CA CYS A 138 6.62 -2.39 15.01
C CYS A 138 6.18 -2.57 16.46
N VAL A 139 6.68 -3.64 17.09
CA VAL A 139 6.49 -3.88 18.53
C VAL A 139 7.85 -3.84 19.23
N PRO A 140 8.29 -2.67 19.72
CA PRO A 140 9.49 -2.59 20.53
C PRO A 140 9.23 -3.15 21.94
N GLU A 141 10.25 -3.80 22.49
CA GLU A 141 10.23 -4.23 23.89
C GLU A 141 10.51 -3.05 24.83
N PRO A 142 10.14 -3.14 26.12
CA PRO A 142 10.54 -2.17 27.12
C PRO A 142 12.06 -1.99 27.13
N GLY A 143 12.52 -0.76 26.88
CA GLY A 143 13.94 -0.43 26.80
C GLY A 143 14.43 -0.16 25.37
N ASP A 144 13.67 -0.51 24.33
CA ASP A 144 14.02 -0.20 22.93
C ASP A 144 13.42 1.12 22.44
N TYR A 145 12.47 1.67 23.19
CA TYR A 145 11.85 2.96 22.93
C TYR A 145 12.07 3.94 24.09
N GLU A 146 11.92 5.21 23.79
CA GLU A 146 11.88 6.29 24.78
C GLU A 146 10.54 7.03 24.73
N GLU A 147 10.16 7.63 25.84
CA GLU A 147 8.89 8.35 25.98
C GLU A 147 9.10 9.74 26.57
N ARG A 148 8.27 10.68 26.14
CA ARG A 148 8.16 12.02 26.74
C ARG A 148 6.72 12.49 26.69
N VAL A 149 6.42 13.53 27.45
CA VAL A 149 5.16 14.26 27.32
C VAL A 149 5.39 15.42 26.35
N ASP A 150 4.56 15.50 25.30
CA ASP A 150 4.58 16.58 24.33
C ASP A 150 3.31 17.42 24.42
N GLU A 151 3.44 18.73 24.23
CA GLU A 151 2.30 19.63 24.15
C GLU A 151 1.87 19.74 22.69
N MET A 152 0.69 19.23 22.39
CA MET A 152 0.08 19.28 21.07
C MET A 152 -1.17 20.16 21.10
N VAL A 153 -1.52 20.76 19.97
CA VAL A 153 -2.78 21.48 19.83
C VAL A 153 -3.76 20.55 19.12
N ASN A 154 -4.89 20.24 19.76
CA ASN A 154 -5.89 19.38 19.15
C ASN A 154 -6.63 20.09 17.99
N LYS A 155 -7.50 19.36 17.29
CA LYS A 155 -8.27 19.88 16.14
C LYS A 155 -9.16 21.09 16.47
N MET A 156 -9.42 21.39 17.74
CA MET A 156 -10.19 22.55 18.20
C MET A 156 -9.31 23.71 18.68
N GLY A 157 -7.99 23.66 18.49
CA GLY A 157 -7.08 24.71 18.92
C GLY A 157 -6.74 24.68 20.41
N VAL A 158 -7.07 23.61 21.13
CA VAL A 158 -6.84 23.49 22.57
C VAL A 158 -5.54 22.73 22.83
N PRO A 159 -4.61 23.28 23.65
CA PRO A 159 -3.43 22.55 24.10
C PRO A 159 -3.81 21.28 24.86
N THR A 160 -3.20 20.17 24.48
CA THR A 160 -3.33 18.86 25.09
C THR A 160 -1.94 18.28 25.30
N SER A 161 -1.69 17.73 26.48
CA SER A 161 -0.47 16.98 26.74
C SER A 161 -0.71 15.52 26.36
N GLN A 162 0.16 14.96 25.52
CA GLN A 162 0.11 13.56 25.13
C GLN A 162 1.46 12.89 25.35
N VAL A 163 1.45 11.64 25.80
CA VAL A 163 2.66 10.84 25.83
C VAL A 163 3.00 10.45 24.39
N VAL A 164 4.15 10.89 23.92
CA VAL A 164 4.71 10.50 22.63
C VAL A 164 5.87 9.53 22.86
N ARG A 165 6.05 8.60 21.93
CA ARG A 165 7.10 7.58 22.01
C ARG A 165 7.85 7.49 20.69
N ARG A 166 9.09 7.05 20.74
CA ARG A 166 9.88 6.71 19.55
C ARG A 166 10.85 5.59 19.84
N LEU A 167 11.28 4.88 18.80
CA LEU A 167 12.44 3.99 18.91
C LEU A 167 13.67 4.79 19.28
N LYS A 168 14.52 4.23 20.13
CA LYS A 168 15.84 4.82 20.39
C LYS A 168 16.61 4.94 19.07
N PRO A 169 17.36 6.03 18.84
CA PRO A 169 18.02 6.28 17.55
C PRO A 169 18.90 5.11 17.07
N GLU A 170 19.63 4.47 17.98
CA GLU A 170 20.50 3.32 17.67
C GLU A 170 19.71 2.06 17.28
N ILE A 171 18.51 1.87 17.83
CA ILE A 171 17.61 0.78 17.47
C ILE A 171 16.98 1.07 16.12
N ALA A 172 16.50 2.30 15.92
CA ALA A 172 15.91 2.74 14.67
C ALA A 172 16.88 2.57 13.49
N ALA A 173 18.10 3.08 13.63
CA ALA A 173 19.14 2.98 12.60
C ALA A 173 19.52 1.52 12.27
N LYS A 174 19.56 0.63 13.27
CA LYS A 174 19.86 -0.80 13.06
C LYS A 174 18.81 -1.50 12.21
N HIS A 175 17.57 -1.03 12.24
CA HIS A 175 16.42 -1.65 11.57
C HIS A 175 15.94 -0.88 10.34
N GLY A 176 16.71 0.11 9.87
CA GLY A 176 16.35 0.91 8.70
C GLY A 176 15.09 1.73 8.89
N VAL A 177 14.84 2.23 10.09
CA VAL A 177 13.69 3.10 10.37
C VAL A 177 14.14 4.41 10.98
N MET A 178 13.35 5.46 10.77
CA MET A 178 13.56 6.78 11.33
C MET A 178 13.07 6.83 12.78
N SER A 179 13.84 7.53 13.64
CA SER A 179 13.50 7.73 15.05
C SER A 179 12.58 8.95 15.22
N GLU A 180 11.28 8.73 15.01
CA GLU A 180 10.26 9.77 15.07
C GLU A 180 9.29 9.63 16.25
N TRP A 181 8.90 10.76 16.83
CA TRP A 181 7.95 10.81 17.95
C TRP A 181 6.53 10.58 17.46
N THR A 182 5.88 9.53 17.94
CA THR A 182 4.49 9.19 17.61
C THR A 182 3.59 9.26 18.84
N PRO A 183 2.37 9.84 18.70
CA PRO A 183 1.46 10.07 19.83
C PRO A 183 0.64 8.85 20.24
N ILE A 184 0.50 7.85 19.38
CA ILE A 184 -0.36 6.69 19.60
C ILE A 184 0.53 5.45 19.75
N SER A 185 0.49 4.81 20.91
CA SER A 185 1.21 3.56 21.14
C SER A 185 0.44 2.64 22.10
N PRO A 186 -0.55 1.89 21.60
CA PRO A 186 -1.32 0.99 22.44
C PRO A 186 -0.43 -0.16 22.94
N SER A 187 -0.64 -0.57 24.19
CA SER A 187 0.05 -1.74 24.74
C SER A 187 -0.34 -3.00 23.99
N VAL A 188 0.63 -3.90 23.82
CA VAL A 188 0.44 -5.19 23.16
C VAL A 188 1.09 -6.30 23.98
N SER A 189 0.37 -7.40 24.15
CA SER A 189 0.85 -8.60 24.85
C SER A 189 0.97 -9.81 23.93
N GLU A 190 0.22 -9.83 22.83
CA GLU A 190 0.27 -10.90 21.83
C GLU A 190 -0.17 -10.41 20.45
N TYR A 191 0.25 -11.16 19.42
CA TYR A 191 -0.15 -10.98 18.03
C TYR A 191 -0.39 -12.35 17.40
N LYS A 192 -1.52 -12.49 16.70
CA LYS A 192 -1.87 -13.71 15.97
C LYS A 192 -1.38 -13.58 14.54
N CYS A 193 -0.46 -14.46 14.15
CA CYS A 193 0.09 -14.54 12.80
C CYS A 193 -0.89 -15.22 11.83
N ASP A 194 -0.68 -15.02 10.54
CA ASP A 194 -1.52 -15.57 9.47
C ASP A 194 -1.46 -17.11 9.38
N ASP A 195 -0.34 -17.70 9.80
CA ASP A 195 -0.17 -19.15 9.92
C ASP A 195 -0.90 -19.75 11.14
N GLY A 196 -1.64 -18.93 11.90
CA GLY A 196 -2.39 -19.32 13.08
C GLY A 196 -1.55 -19.38 14.37
N THR A 197 -0.24 -19.12 14.30
CA THR A 197 0.61 -19.03 15.48
C THR A 197 0.34 -17.75 16.28
N VAL A 198 0.65 -17.77 17.57
CA VAL A 198 0.50 -16.61 18.46
C VAL A 198 1.88 -16.22 18.98
N LYS A 199 2.33 -15.03 18.62
CA LYS A 199 3.55 -14.41 19.15
C LYS A 199 3.19 -13.66 20.44
N LYS A 200 3.91 -13.94 21.53
CA LYS A 200 3.75 -13.22 22.81
C LYS A 200 4.85 -12.20 22.98
N PHE A 201 4.52 -11.08 23.61
CA PHE A 201 5.44 -9.99 23.89
C PHE A 201 5.62 -9.76 25.40
N PRO A 202 6.79 -9.27 25.84
CA PRO A 202 7.02 -8.91 27.23
C PRO A 202 6.03 -7.84 27.72
N PRO A 203 5.67 -7.84 29.02
CA PRO A 203 4.85 -6.78 29.61
C PRO A 203 5.45 -5.40 29.39
N GLY A 204 4.65 -4.46 28.91
CA GLY A 204 5.08 -3.09 28.59
C GLY A 204 5.46 -2.88 27.12
N SER A 205 5.39 -3.91 26.28
CA SER A 205 5.52 -3.75 24.83
C SER A 205 4.35 -2.92 24.27
N ILE A 206 4.62 -2.18 23.21
CA ILE A 206 3.66 -1.26 22.56
C ILE A 206 3.65 -1.49 21.06
N TRP A 207 2.56 -1.15 20.38
CA TRP A 207 2.64 -0.86 18.95
C TRP A 207 3.19 0.53 18.74
N LEU A 208 4.15 0.67 17.84
CA LEU A 208 4.75 1.94 17.51
C LEU A 208 4.78 2.11 16.00
N ASP A 209 4.21 3.20 15.52
CA ASP A 209 4.32 3.59 14.12
C ASP A 209 5.74 4.10 13.85
N VAL A 210 6.31 3.67 12.73
CA VAL A 210 7.70 3.94 12.33
C VAL A 210 7.73 4.33 10.87
N VAL A 211 8.66 5.21 10.49
CA VAL A 211 8.88 5.57 9.08
C VAL A 211 10.12 4.82 8.60
N PHE A 212 10.07 4.22 7.41
CA PHE A 212 11.22 3.53 6.84
C PHE A 212 12.29 4.52 6.36
N ASP A 213 13.56 4.22 6.63
CA ASP A 213 14.70 4.94 6.06
C ASP A 213 15.00 4.37 4.67
N LEU A 214 14.70 5.15 3.63
CA LEU A 214 14.92 4.77 2.23
C LEU A 214 16.40 4.69 1.86
N LYS A 215 17.30 5.29 2.66
CA LYS A 215 18.75 5.27 2.46
C LYS A 215 19.40 4.09 3.18
N PHE A 216 18.61 3.30 3.91
CA PHE A 216 19.09 2.07 4.54
C PHE A 216 19.40 1.02 3.47
N ASP A 217 20.45 0.23 3.70
CA ASP A 217 20.86 -0.86 2.84
C ASP A 217 19.92 -2.06 3.04
N TRP A 218 18.72 -1.96 2.47
CA TRP A 218 17.71 -2.99 2.57
C TRP A 218 18.16 -4.26 1.86
N PRO A 219 17.90 -5.45 2.44
CA PRO A 219 18.20 -6.70 1.76
C PRO A 219 17.56 -6.73 0.39
N GLU A 220 18.31 -7.15 -0.62
CA GLU A 220 17.75 -7.40 -1.94
C GLU A 220 16.60 -8.39 -1.84
N TYR A 221 15.51 -8.08 -2.54
CA TYR A 221 14.38 -8.98 -2.62
C TYR A 221 14.79 -10.29 -3.28
N THR A 222 14.65 -11.39 -2.55
CA THR A 222 14.81 -12.73 -3.09
C THR A 222 13.46 -13.28 -3.56
N TRP A 223 13.36 -13.58 -4.85
CA TRP A 223 12.20 -14.23 -5.42
C TRP A 223 11.89 -15.56 -4.70
N PRO A 224 10.65 -15.77 -4.23
CA PRO A 224 10.23 -17.05 -3.70
C PRO A 224 10.38 -18.17 -4.74
N GLU A 225 10.78 -19.35 -4.28
CA GLU A 225 10.89 -20.53 -5.15
C GLU A 225 9.53 -20.85 -5.79
N GLY A 226 9.51 -20.98 -7.12
CA GLY A 226 8.28 -21.20 -7.89
C GLY A 226 7.53 -19.93 -8.33
N SER A 227 8.08 -18.74 -8.08
CA SER A 227 7.63 -17.51 -8.74
C SER A 227 7.93 -17.57 -10.25
N LEU A 228 7.00 -17.08 -11.09
CA LEU A 228 7.09 -17.09 -12.56
C LEU A 228 8.20 -16.19 -13.10
#